data_AF-A0A2V2YUB2-F1
#
_entry.id   AF-A0A2V2YUB2-F1
#
_cell.length_a   1.000
_cell.length_b   1.000
_cell.length_c   1.000
_cell.angle_alpha   90.00
_cell.angle_beta   90.00
_cell.angle_gamma   90.00
#
_symmetry.space_group_name_H-M   'P 1'
#
loop_
_entity.id
_entity.type
_entity.pdbx_description
1 polymer ?
#
loop_
_entity_poly.entity_id
_entity_poly.type
_entity_poly.pdbx_seq_one_letter_code
_entity_poly.pdbx_strand_id
1 'polypeptide(L)'
;MNVKMGANASLSWSQVTNQPTAATLGGLMANSTRLTHIDANGVYTGTITADQIIAGKIDASFINTTNLSAEQIYQQGFPSNFVRVGGQLGDLQLHYKGQNYFTIYNGIDYASLIHLGSEHLRFSGATNIAVPLGTWDFSEANMIGLTATFG
;
A
#
# COMPACT_ATOMS: atom_id res chain seq x y z
N MET A 1 50.75 -9.56 41.00
CA MET A 1 50.28 -9.67 42.39
C MET A 1 49.07 -10.57 42.40
N ASN A 2 49.03 -11.59 43.25
CA ASN A 2 47.90 -12.52 43.32
C ASN A 2 46.98 -12.10 44.46
N VAL A 3 45.68 -11.98 44.18
CA VAL A 3 44.67 -11.72 45.22
C VAL A 3 44.13 -13.06 45.70
N LYS A 4 44.18 -13.31 47.02
CA LYS A 4 43.56 -14.50 47.65
C LYS A 4 42.29 -14.09 48.39
N MET A 5 41.17 -14.70 48.04
CA MET A 5 39.87 -14.43 48.64
C MET A 5 39.50 -15.53 49.66
N GLY A 6 38.92 -15.14 50.79
CA GLY A 6 38.43 -16.08 51.81
C GLY A 6 37.10 -16.72 51.44
N ALA A 7 36.65 -17.71 52.21
CA ALA A 7 35.48 -18.55 51.90
C ALA A 7 34.16 -17.78 51.68
N ASN A 8 34.03 -16.57 52.24
CA ASN A 8 32.82 -15.74 52.16
C ASN A 8 33.03 -14.42 51.42
N ALA A 9 34.12 -14.29 50.66
CA ALA A 9 34.42 -13.03 50.00
C ALA A 9 33.59 -12.90 48.70
N SER A 10 32.85 -11.81 48.56
CA SER A 10 32.06 -11.49 47.37
C SER A 10 32.60 -10.24 46.68
N LEU A 11 32.59 -10.24 45.35
CA LEU A 11 32.83 -9.03 44.57
C LEU A 11 31.47 -8.44 44.18
N SER A 12 31.19 -7.19 44.58
CA SER A 12 30.02 -6.47 44.10
C SER A 12 30.37 -5.67 42.86
N TRP A 13 29.62 -5.87 41.78
CA TRP A 13 29.77 -5.07 40.56
C TRP A 13 29.51 -3.58 40.82
N SER A 14 28.63 -3.22 41.77
CA SER A 14 28.34 -1.82 42.12
C SER A 14 29.51 -1.09 42.78
N GLN A 15 30.53 -1.81 43.26
CA GLN A 15 31.72 -1.24 43.92
C GLN A 15 32.93 -1.14 42.97
N VAL A 16 32.78 -1.57 41.71
CA VAL A 16 33.84 -1.41 40.70
C VAL A 16 33.91 0.06 40.28
N THR A 17 34.95 0.76 40.71
CA THR A 17 35.25 2.13 40.27
C THR A 17 35.80 2.08 38.84
N ASN A 18 35.24 2.88 37.93
CA ASN A 18 35.49 2.84 36.47
C ASN A 18 34.81 1.66 35.74
N GLN A 19 33.53 1.44 35.99
CA GLN A 19 32.74 0.55 35.14
C GLN A 19 32.81 1.01 33.67
N PRO A 20 32.99 0.08 32.73
CA PRO A 20 32.97 0.40 31.32
C PRO A 20 31.55 0.83 30.90
N THR A 21 31.45 1.88 30.09
CA THR A 21 30.20 2.27 29.42
C THR A 21 29.97 1.41 28.17
N ALA A 22 28.74 1.38 27.66
CA ALA A 22 28.44 0.76 26.37
C ALA A 22 29.40 1.24 25.28
N ALA A 23 29.68 2.55 25.20
CA ALA A 23 30.66 3.11 24.27
C ALA A 23 32.07 2.53 24.45
N THR A 24 32.56 2.38 25.68
CA THR A 24 33.90 1.81 25.92
C THR A 24 34.01 0.32 25.58
N LEU A 25 32.87 -0.37 25.45
CA LEU A 25 32.79 -1.76 25.03
C LEU A 25 32.45 -1.91 23.54
N GLY A 26 32.43 -0.81 22.77
CA GLY A 26 32.07 -0.81 21.35
C GLY A 26 30.57 -0.80 21.06
N GLY A 27 29.73 -0.66 22.09
CA GLY A 27 28.28 -0.48 21.97
C GLY A 27 27.89 0.97 21.66
N LEU A 28 26.72 1.14 21.05
CA LEU A 28 26.13 2.47 20.82
C LEU A 28 25.55 3.02 22.15
N MET A 29 25.76 4.30 22.41
CA MET A 29 25.21 5.00 23.59
C MET A 29 23.69 5.06 23.52
N ALA A 30 23.01 5.01 24.68
CA ALA A 30 21.55 4.92 24.82
C ALA A 30 20.73 6.00 24.08
N ASN A 31 21.33 7.13 23.74
CA ASN A 31 20.72 8.23 22.99
C ASN A 31 21.05 8.22 21.50
N SER A 32 21.68 7.16 20.98
CA SER A 32 22.03 7.08 19.58
C SER A 32 20.80 6.81 18.71
N THR A 33 20.65 7.58 17.64
CA THR A 33 19.62 7.40 16.60
C THR A 33 19.77 6.10 15.80
N ARG A 34 20.88 5.38 15.98
CA ARG A 34 21.16 4.07 15.37
C ARG A 34 20.74 2.90 16.26
N LEU A 35 20.14 3.18 17.43
CA LEU A 35 19.63 2.14 18.30
C LEU A 35 18.24 1.71 17.84
N THR A 36 18.11 0.41 17.60
CA THR A 36 16.80 -0.26 17.68
C THR A 36 16.50 -0.49 19.15
N HIS A 37 15.45 0.14 19.66
CA HIS A 37 14.93 -0.09 21.00
C HIS A 37 13.85 -1.17 20.94
N ILE A 38 14.01 -2.24 21.73
CA ILE A 38 13.06 -3.35 21.80
C ILE A 38 12.62 -3.49 23.26
N ASP A 39 11.31 -3.54 23.47
CA ASP A 39 10.71 -3.78 24.78
C ASP A 39 9.49 -4.73 24.65
N ALA A 40 8.68 -4.85 25.70
CA ALA A 40 7.49 -5.69 25.70
C ALA A 40 6.36 -5.17 24.79
N ASN A 41 6.42 -3.90 24.37
CA ASN A 41 5.42 -3.24 23.54
C ASN A 41 5.78 -3.28 22.05
N GLY A 42 7.07 -3.33 21.70
CA GLY A 42 7.48 -3.52 20.31
C GLY A 42 8.94 -3.19 20.00
N VAL A 43 9.15 -2.88 18.71
CA VAL A 43 10.45 -2.52 18.12
C VAL A 43 10.36 -1.08 17.61
N TYR A 44 11.17 -0.20 18.16
CA TYR A 44 11.26 1.22 17.81
C TYR A 44 12.62 1.46 17.18
N THR A 45 12.63 1.83 15.91
CA THR A 45 13.86 2.06 15.15
C THR A 45 13.67 3.21 14.18
N GLY A 46 14.76 3.70 13.61
CA GLY A 46 14.74 4.72 12.56
C GLY A 46 14.41 4.12 11.20
N THR A 47 15.16 4.52 10.18
CA THR A 47 15.01 3.99 8.82
C THR A 47 15.40 2.51 8.77
N ILE A 48 14.51 1.67 8.22
CA ILE A 48 14.79 0.29 7.88
C ILE A 48 15.10 0.23 6.39
N THR A 49 16.34 -0.11 6.04
CA THR A 49 16.72 -0.49 4.66
C THR A 49 16.78 -2.01 4.62
N ALA A 50 15.82 -2.63 3.95
CA ALA A 50 15.72 -4.09 3.84
C ALA A 50 15.19 -4.48 2.47
N ASP A 51 15.65 -5.61 1.93
CA ASP A 51 15.13 -6.17 0.68
C ASP A 51 13.69 -6.68 0.84
N GLN A 52 13.32 -7.11 2.05
CA GLN A 52 11.99 -7.62 2.37
C GLN A 52 11.59 -7.27 3.81
N ILE A 53 10.33 -6.88 4.00
CA ILE A 53 9.67 -6.75 5.29
C ILE A 53 8.41 -7.62 5.24
N ILE A 54 8.33 -8.63 6.10
CA ILE A 54 7.15 -9.50 6.26
C ILE A 54 6.42 -9.07 7.54
N ALA A 55 5.19 -8.60 7.41
CA ALA A 55 4.37 -8.15 8.54
C ALA A 55 2.92 -8.61 8.34
N GLY A 56 2.20 -8.85 9.45
CA GLY A 56 0.78 -9.21 9.38
C GLY A 56 -0.13 -8.04 8.97
N LYS A 57 0.06 -6.88 9.61
CA LYS A 57 -0.61 -5.62 9.28
C LYS A 57 0.42 -4.51 9.31
N ILE A 58 0.41 -3.66 8.29
CA ILE A 58 1.13 -2.39 8.29
C ILE A 58 0.08 -1.29 8.46
N ASP A 59 0.08 -0.63 9.62
CA ASP A 59 -0.73 0.57 9.85
C ASP A 59 0.16 1.78 9.53
N ALA A 60 -0.16 2.49 8.45
CA ALA A 60 0.63 3.61 7.95
C ALA A 60 -0.29 4.71 7.46
N SER A 61 -0.01 5.96 7.85
CA SER A 61 -0.74 7.12 7.33
C SER A 61 -0.35 7.44 5.88
N PHE A 62 0.88 7.11 5.48
CA PHE A 62 1.41 7.36 4.15
C PHE A 62 2.33 6.21 3.72
N ILE A 63 2.14 5.73 2.49
CA ILE A 63 3.04 4.76 1.84
C ILE A 63 3.43 5.38 0.50
N ASN A 64 4.70 5.77 0.37
CA ASN A 64 5.27 6.24 -0.90
C ASN A 64 6.11 5.10 -1.48
N THR A 65 5.76 4.66 -2.69
CA THR A 65 6.36 3.52 -3.36
C THR A 65 6.26 3.74 -4.87
N THR A 66 7.24 3.23 -5.62
CA THR A 66 7.27 3.31 -7.08
C THR A 66 6.65 2.09 -7.76
N ASN A 67 6.57 0.95 -7.07
CA ASN A 67 6.14 -0.34 -7.65
C ASN A 67 5.23 -1.10 -6.67
N LEU A 68 4.03 -0.58 -6.44
CA LEU A 68 3.01 -1.28 -5.64
C LEU A 68 2.17 -2.18 -6.54
N SER A 69 2.17 -3.48 -6.26
CA SER A 69 1.21 -4.43 -6.83
C SER A 69 0.13 -4.72 -5.80
N ALA A 70 -1.12 -4.53 -6.17
CA ALA A 70 -2.28 -4.85 -5.36
C ALA A 70 -3.40 -5.35 -6.28
N GLU A 71 -4.02 -6.48 -5.94
CA GLU A 71 -5.22 -6.93 -6.64
C GLU A 71 -6.43 -6.08 -6.24
N GLN A 72 -6.55 -5.72 -4.96
CA GLN A 72 -7.67 -4.97 -4.41
C GLN A 72 -7.21 -3.91 -3.40
N ILE A 73 -7.83 -2.74 -3.44
CA ILE A 73 -7.68 -1.66 -2.47
C ILE A 73 -9.04 -1.40 -1.83
N TYR A 74 -9.16 -1.75 -0.56
CA TYR A 74 -10.41 -1.68 0.19
C TYR A 74 -10.61 -0.32 0.87
N GLN A 75 -11.85 0.15 0.92
CA GLN A 75 -12.22 1.27 1.77
C GLN A 75 -12.23 0.83 3.24
N GLN A 76 -11.51 1.56 4.11
CA GLN A 76 -11.50 1.28 5.54
C GLN A 76 -12.91 1.34 6.14
N GLY A 77 -13.29 0.31 6.89
CA GLY A 77 -14.61 0.20 7.51
C GLY A 77 -15.73 -0.27 6.57
N PHE A 78 -15.47 -0.38 5.27
CA PHE A 78 -16.47 -0.79 4.27
C PHE A 78 -15.88 -1.88 3.36
N PRO A 79 -15.78 -3.14 3.82
CA PRO A 79 -15.10 -4.21 3.10
C PRO A 79 -15.74 -4.56 1.75
N SER A 80 -17.01 -4.18 1.55
CA SER A 80 -17.72 -4.36 0.28
C SER A 80 -17.48 -3.23 -0.73
N ASN A 81 -16.67 -2.23 -0.38
CA ASN A 81 -16.28 -1.14 -1.25
C ASN A 81 -14.77 -1.24 -1.50
N PHE A 82 -14.39 -1.45 -2.76
CA PHE A 82 -12.99 -1.59 -3.13
C PHE A 82 -12.78 -1.24 -4.60
N VAL A 83 -11.54 -0.89 -4.93
CA VAL A 83 -11.05 -0.86 -6.30
C VAL A 83 -10.33 -2.18 -6.55
N ARG A 84 -10.58 -2.82 -7.70
CA ARG A 84 -9.79 -3.95 -8.17
C ARG A 84 -9.01 -3.53 -9.41
N VAL A 85 -7.72 -3.81 -9.41
CA VAL A 85 -6.85 -3.66 -10.58
C VAL A 85 -6.39 -5.06 -10.96
N GLY A 86 -6.92 -5.61 -12.04
CA GLY A 86 -6.64 -6.99 -12.45
C GLY A 86 -7.86 -7.77 -12.88
N GLY A 87 -7.74 -9.10 -12.85
CA GLY A 87 -8.62 -10.02 -13.58
C GLY A 87 -7.89 -10.64 -14.76
N GLN A 88 -8.53 -11.57 -15.48
CA GLN A 88 -7.89 -12.34 -16.55
C GLN A 88 -7.29 -11.45 -17.66
N LEU A 89 -7.84 -10.25 -17.87
CA LEU A 89 -7.42 -9.32 -18.92
C LEU A 89 -6.91 -7.96 -18.39
N GLY A 90 -6.80 -7.78 -17.06
CA GLY A 90 -6.28 -6.55 -16.46
C GLY A 90 -7.28 -5.38 -16.41
N ASP A 91 -8.53 -5.64 -16.04
CA ASP A 91 -9.56 -4.60 -15.92
C ASP A 91 -9.33 -3.67 -14.72
N LEU A 92 -9.96 -2.50 -14.73
CA LEU A 92 -10.17 -1.66 -13.55
C LEU A 92 -11.63 -1.72 -13.13
N GLN A 93 -11.92 -2.16 -11.90
CA GLN A 93 -13.28 -2.30 -11.40
C GLN A 93 -13.49 -1.47 -10.12
N LEU A 94 -14.61 -0.76 -10.04
CA LEU A 94 -15.06 -0.05 -8.85
C LEU A 94 -16.24 -0.82 -8.25
N HIS A 95 -16.05 -1.34 -7.03
CA HIS A 95 -17.08 -2.06 -6.30
C HIS A 95 -17.73 -1.17 -5.25
N TYR A 96 -19.06 -1.19 -5.20
CA TYR A 96 -19.87 -0.47 -4.21
C TYR A 96 -20.92 -1.41 -3.64
N LYS A 97 -20.95 -1.55 -2.31
CA LYS A 97 -21.85 -2.45 -1.57
C LYS A 97 -21.82 -3.89 -2.12
N GLY A 98 -20.63 -4.35 -2.53
CA GLY A 98 -20.39 -5.71 -3.01
C GLY A 98 -20.78 -5.93 -4.47
N GLN A 99 -21.26 -4.91 -5.16
CA GLN A 99 -21.59 -4.96 -6.58
C GLN A 99 -20.51 -4.28 -7.41
N ASN A 100 -20.19 -4.86 -8.56
CA ASN A 100 -19.37 -4.21 -9.57
C ASN A 100 -20.16 -3.04 -10.17
N TYR A 101 -19.85 -1.83 -9.72
CA TYR A 101 -20.59 -0.62 -10.08
C TYR A 101 -20.11 -0.07 -11.42
N PHE A 102 -18.79 -0.08 -11.64
CA PHE A 102 -18.18 0.43 -12.86
C PHE A 102 -16.96 -0.39 -13.25
N THR A 103 -16.76 -0.59 -14.54
CA THR A 103 -15.59 -1.28 -15.08
C THR A 103 -15.03 -0.52 -16.27
N ILE A 104 -13.72 -0.28 -16.26
CA ILE A 104 -12.95 -0.06 -17.49
C ILE A 104 -12.49 -1.44 -17.91
N TYR A 105 -13.15 -1.98 -18.93
CA TYR A 105 -12.91 -3.31 -19.43
C TYR A 105 -11.83 -3.27 -20.51
N ASN A 106 -10.85 -4.17 -20.41
CA ASN A 106 -9.80 -4.35 -21.38
C ASN A 106 -10.02 -5.65 -22.16
N GLY A 107 -10.74 -5.57 -23.27
CA GLY A 107 -10.91 -6.69 -24.21
C GLY A 107 -9.71 -6.85 -25.13
N ILE A 108 -9.69 -7.94 -25.90
CA ILE A 108 -8.60 -8.21 -26.86
C ILE A 108 -8.50 -7.11 -27.92
N ASP A 109 -9.64 -6.71 -28.50
CA ASP A 109 -9.72 -5.74 -29.60
C ASP A 109 -10.51 -4.49 -29.25
N TYR A 110 -10.81 -4.26 -27.96
CA TYR A 110 -11.50 -3.05 -27.53
C TYR A 110 -11.29 -2.75 -26.06
N ALA A 111 -11.40 -1.46 -25.70
CA ALA A 111 -11.62 -1.04 -24.33
C ALA A 111 -13.05 -0.51 -24.18
N SER A 112 -13.69 -0.68 -23.02
CA SER A 112 -15.01 -0.12 -22.81
C SER A 112 -15.29 0.38 -21.41
N LEU A 113 -16.25 1.30 -21.32
CA LEU A 113 -16.79 1.82 -20.07
C LEU A 113 -18.12 1.12 -19.79
N ILE A 114 -18.16 0.35 -18.71
CA ILE A 114 -19.31 -0.46 -18.31
C ILE A 114 -19.82 0.06 -16.96
N HIS A 115 -21.11 0.35 -16.86
CA HIS A 115 -21.78 0.70 -15.60
C HIS A 115 -22.89 -0.30 -15.33
N LEU A 116 -22.89 -0.91 -14.14
CA LEU A 116 -23.87 -1.93 -13.73
C LEU A 116 -24.10 -3.02 -14.79
N GLY A 117 -23.02 -3.47 -15.45
CA GLY A 117 -23.06 -4.50 -16.49
C GLY A 117 -23.49 -4.03 -17.88
N SER A 118 -23.85 -2.75 -18.05
CA SER A 118 -24.21 -2.15 -19.34
C SER A 118 -23.03 -1.38 -19.93
N GLU A 119 -22.70 -1.65 -21.18
CA GLU A 119 -21.64 -0.95 -21.90
C GLU A 119 -22.17 0.36 -22.50
N HIS A 120 -21.48 1.47 -22.25
CA HIS A 120 -21.92 2.79 -22.71
C HIS A 120 -21.00 3.38 -23.78
N LEU A 121 -19.70 3.08 -23.73
CA LEU A 121 -18.73 3.59 -24.68
C LEU A 121 -17.70 2.50 -24.96
N ARG A 122 -17.51 2.18 -26.24
CA ARG A 122 -16.52 1.21 -26.71
C ARG A 122 -15.48 1.90 -27.58
N PHE A 123 -14.20 1.62 -27.34
CA PHE A 123 -13.08 2.01 -28.17
C PHE A 123 -12.56 0.77 -28.90
N SER A 124 -12.83 0.66 -30.19
CA SER A 124 -12.34 -0.46 -31.01
C SER A 124 -10.86 -0.30 -31.31
N GLY A 125 -10.03 -1.29 -30.94
CA GLY A 125 -8.63 -1.37 -31.33
C GLY A 125 -8.44 -1.75 -32.81
N ALA A 126 -9.43 -2.41 -33.42
CA ALA A 126 -9.37 -2.79 -34.84
C ALA A 126 -9.62 -1.59 -35.77
N THR A 127 -10.49 -0.67 -35.37
CA THR A 127 -10.89 0.48 -36.22
C THR A 127 -10.43 1.82 -35.67
N ASN A 128 -9.92 1.89 -34.43
CA ASN A 128 -9.62 3.12 -33.69
C ASN A 128 -10.83 4.07 -33.58
N ILE A 129 -12.05 3.53 -33.60
CA ILE A 129 -13.29 4.28 -33.47
C ILE A 129 -13.85 4.13 -32.06
N ALA A 130 -14.30 5.24 -31.48
CA ALA A 130 -15.14 5.27 -30.29
C ALA A 130 -16.61 5.19 -30.70
N VAL A 131 -17.35 4.22 -30.15
CA VAL A 131 -18.76 3.99 -30.44
C VAL A 131 -19.55 4.21 -29.14
N PRO A 132 -20.37 5.29 -29.05
CA PRO A 132 -21.35 5.40 -27.99
C PRO A 132 -22.43 4.32 -28.19
N LEU A 133 -22.81 3.66 -27.11
CA LEU A 133 -23.82 2.61 -27.09
C LEU A 133 -25.01 3.05 -26.25
N GLY A 134 -26.21 2.69 -26.69
CA GLY A 134 -27.47 3.05 -26.05
C GLY A 134 -27.91 4.50 -26.33
N THR A 135 -28.90 4.95 -25.55
CA THR A 135 -29.39 6.33 -25.60
C THR A 135 -28.53 7.21 -24.71
N TRP A 136 -28.01 8.28 -25.27
CA TRP A 136 -27.29 9.31 -24.54
C TRP A 136 -28.19 10.53 -24.43
N ASP A 137 -28.52 10.90 -23.20
CA ASP A 137 -29.33 12.09 -22.92
C ASP A 137 -28.41 13.32 -22.78
N PHE A 138 -28.64 14.30 -23.66
CA PHE A 138 -27.92 15.57 -23.67
C PHE A 138 -28.82 16.75 -23.28
N SER A 139 -29.99 16.51 -22.68
CA SER A 139 -30.96 17.55 -22.31
C SER A 139 -30.40 18.59 -21.33
N GLU A 140 -29.42 18.21 -20.51
CA GLU A 140 -28.73 19.11 -19.57
C GLU A 140 -27.38 19.64 -20.09
N ALA A 141 -27.05 19.39 -21.36
CA ALA A 141 -25.75 19.72 -21.94
C ALA A 141 -25.82 20.86 -22.97
N ASN A 142 -24.84 21.77 -22.92
CA ASN A 142 -24.60 22.74 -24.00
C ASN A 142 -23.72 22.11 -25.08
N MET A 143 -24.35 21.66 -26.17
CA MET A 143 -23.66 20.93 -27.23
C MET A 143 -23.23 21.85 -28.38
N ILE A 144 -21.95 21.81 -28.77
CA ILE A 144 -21.39 22.57 -29.90
C ILE A 144 -20.77 21.58 -30.89
N GLY A 145 -20.94 21.84 -32.20
CA GLY A 145 -20.26 21.06 -33.25
C GLY A 145 -20.90 19.71 -33.58
N LEU A 146 -22.14 19.46 -33.16
CA LEU A 146 -22.88 18.28 -33.62
C LEU A 146 -23.43 18.50 -35.02
N THR A 147 -23.21 17.48 -35.85
CA THR A 147 -23.97 17.26 -37.09
C THR A 147 -24.95 16.12 -36.81
N ALA A 148 -26.24 16.43 -36.72
CA ALA A 148 -27.27 15.40 -36.66
C ALA A 148 -27.50 14.83 -38.06
N THR A 149 -27.33 13.52 -38.20
CA THR A 149 -27.67 12.79 -39.43
C THR A 149 -28.93 11.97 -39.14
N PHE A 150 -30.01 12.26 -39.85
CA PHE A 150 -31.23 11.47 -39.81
C PHE A 150 -31.16 10.42 -40.93
N GLY A 151 -31.43 9.17 -40.59
CA GLY A 151 -31.57 8.08 -41.57
C GLY A 151 -32.92 8.09 -42.27
#